data_AF-A0A4R4WFT9-F1
#
_entry.id   AF-A0A4R4WFT9-F1
#
_cell.length_a   1.000
_cell.length_b   1.000
_cell.length_c   1.000
_cell.angle_alpha   90.00
_cell.angle_beta   90.00
_cell.angle_gamma   90.00
#
_symmetry.space_group_name_H-M   'P 1'
#
loop_
_entity.id
_entity.type
_entity.pdbx_description
1 polymer ?
#
loop_
_entity_poly.entity_id
_entity_poly.type
_entity_poly.pdbx_seq_one_letter_code
_entity_poly.pdbx_strand_id
1 'polypeptide(L)'
;MTFTVRNDGYAAPVNPRDAALVLRDTATSAVHRFPLATDPRTWQAGETTRVRAKFRLPRSLPAGEYALLLDLPDPKLPGRPEYAIRLANEGTWEPGTGLNALLHTVTVT
;
A
#
# COMPACT_ATOMS: atom_id res chain seq x y z
N MET A 1 -4.66 5.51 11.15
CA MET A 1 -5.34 5.90 9.90
C MET A 1 -6.25 4.76 9.45
N THR A 2 -7.29 5.05 8.68
CA THR A 2 -8.18 4.04 8.09
C THR A 2 -8.37 4.37 6.62
N PHE A 3 -8.39 3.35 5.76
CA PHE A 3 -8.84 3.47 4.38
C PHE A 3 -9.77 2.29 4.04
N THR A 4 -10.48 2.39 2.92
CA THR A 4 -11.36 1.32 2.44
C THR A 4 -10.88 0.82 1.09
N VAL A 5 -10.96 -0.48 0.88
CA VAL A 5 -10.72 -1.13 -0.41
C VAL A 5 -12.04 -1.72 -0.87
N ARG A 6 -12.47 -1.37 -2.07
CA ARG A 6 -13.59 -2.04 -2.73
C ARG A 6 -13.07 -2.96 -3.81
N ASN A 7 -13.50 -4.22 -3.78
CA ASN A 7 -13.17 -5.17 -4.83
C ASN A 7 -14.35 -5.25 -5.80
N ASP A 8 -14.25 -4.52 -6.91
CA ASP A 8 -15.25 -4.55 -8.00
C ASP A 8 -15.04 -5.73 -8.96
N GLY A 9 -14.12 -6.64 -8.66
CA GLY A 9 -13.87 -7.87 -9.42
C GLY A 9 -14.72 -9.06 -8.99
N TYR A 10 -14.35 -10.23 -9.48
CA TYR A 10 -15.10 -11.49 -9.30
C TYR A 10 -14.55 -12.42 -8.22
N ALA A 11 -13.37 -12.14 -7.65
CA ALA A 11 -12.77 -12.95 -6.59
C ALA A 11 -11.84 -12.12 -5.70
N ALA A 12 -11.65 -12.57 -4.47
CA ALA A 12 -10.54 -12.11 -3.63
C ALA A 12 -9.19 -12.67 -4.15
N PRO A 13 -8.05 -12.02 -3.81
CA PRO A 13 -6.74 -12.64 -3.95
C PRO A 13 -6.70 -14.05 -3.33
N VAL A 14 -6.07 -15.00 -4.04
CA VAL A 14 -5.88 -16.38 -3.53
C VAL A 14 -4.53 -16.50 -2.83
N ASN A 15 -3.49 -15.94 -3.42
CA ASN A 15 -2.14 -15.94 -2.85
C ASN A 15 -2.02 -14.85 -1.78
N PRO A 16 -1.30 -15.11 -0.68
CA PRO A 16 -1.06 -14.11 0.35
C PRO A 16 -0.27 -12.93 -0.21
N ARG A 17 -0.49 -11.75 0.36
CA ARG A 17 0.21 -10.51 0.04
C ARG A 17 0.56 -9.81 1.34
N ASP A 18 1.83 -9.47 1.51
CA ASP A 18 2.32 -8.76 2.70
C ASP A 18 2.00 -7.27 2.56
N ALA A 19 0.73 -6.92 2.77
CA ALA A 19 0.23 -5.57 2.57
C ALA A 19 0.98 -4.57 3.48
N ALA A 20 1.45 -3.47 2.90
CA ALA A 20 2.10 -2.41 3.65
C ALA A 20 1.63 -1.03 3.16
N LEU A 21 1.49 -0.10 4.11
CA LEU A 21 1.37 1.31 3.79
C LEU A 21 2.79 1.87 3.64
N VAL A 22 2.98 2.71 2.64
CA VAL A 22 4.29 3.23 2.28
C VAL A 22 4.27 4.75 2.35
N LEU A 23 5.18 5.31 3.13
CA LEU A 23 5.50 6.73 3.13
C LEU A 23 6.75 6.92 2.28
N ARG A 24 6.62 7.68 1.19
CA ARG A 24 7.76 8.08 0.37
C ARG A 24 7.97 9.57 0.47
N ASP A 25 9.13 9.95 0.98
CA ASP A 25 9.55 11.33 1.13
C ASP A 25 9.53 12.03 -0.24
N THR A 26 8.86 13.16 -0.37
CA THR A 26 8.69 13.84 -1.67
C THR A 26 9.93 14.62 -2.11
N ALA A 27 10.87 14.93 -1.20
CA ALA A 27 12.10 15.64 -1.49
C ALA A 27 13.24 14.68 -1.88
N THR A 28 13.31 13.51 -1.24
CA THR A 28 14.43 12.56 -1.37
C THR A 28 14.05 11.23 -2.04
N SER A 29 12.76 10.97 -2.21
CA SER A 29 12.22 9.66 -2.63
C SER A 29 12.56 8.49 -1.70
N ALA A 30 13.06 8.76 -0.49
CA ALA A 30 13.29 7.72 0.52
C ALA A 30 11.98 7.03 0.90
N VAL A 31 11.98 5.70 1.01
CA VAL A 31 10.77 4.89 1.19
C VAL A 31 10.78 4.23 2.57
N HIS A 32 9.69 4.42 3.31
CA HIS A 32 9.43 3.80 4.61
C HIS A 32 8.16 2.96 4.54
N ARG A 33 8.29 1.64 4.79
CA ARG A 33 7.18 0.68 4.72
C ARG A 33 6.67 0.34 6.12
N PHE A 34 5.36 0.36 6.27
CA PHE A 34 4.65 0.05 7.50
C PHE A 34 3.69 -1.11 7.24
N PRO A 35 3.98 -2.33 7.73
CA PRO A 35 3.11 -3.48 7.54
C PRO A 35 1.70 -3.20 8.05
N LEU A 36 0.71 -3.66 7.28
CA LEU A 36 -0.69 -3.56 7.63
C LEU A 36 -1.16 -4.88 8.23
N ALA A 37 -1.86 -4.82 9.36
CA ALA A 37 -2.51 -5.99 9.96
C ALA A 37 -3.82 -6.31 9.19
N THR A 38 -3.69 -6.71 7.94
CA THR A 38 -4.79 -7.10 7.04
C THR A 38 -4.32 -8.25 6.15
N ASP A 39 -5.21 -9.16 5.80
CA ASP A 39 -4.96 -10.20 4.79
C ASP A 39 -5.76 -9.85 3.53
N PRO A 40 -5.12 -9.46 2.42
CA PRO A 40 -5.83 -9.13 1.19
C PRO A 40 -6.71 -10.25 0.64
N ARG A 41 -6.49 -11.51 1.04
CA ARG A 41 -7.36 -12.64 0.68
C ARG A 41 -8.76 -12.54 1.28
N THR A 42 -8.97 -11.65 2.26
CA THR A 42 -10.30 -11.36 2.80
C THR A 42 -11.01 -10.21 2.10
N TRP A 43 -10.42 -9.59 1.07
CA TRP A 43 -11.04 -8.51 0.30
C TRP A 43 -11.99 -9.10 -0.74
N GLN A 44 -13.16 -9.55 -0.30
CA GLN A 44 -14.11 -10.32 -1.10
C GLN A 44 -14.71 -9.53 -2.26
N ALA A 45 -15.06 -10.24 -3.32
CA ALA A 45 -15.71 -9.71 -4.50
C ALA A 45 -17.02 -9.00 -4.14
N GLY A 46 -17.26 -7.81 -4.72
CA GLY A 46 -18.44 -7.00 -4.46
C GLY A 46 -18.46 -6.28 -3.10
N GLU A 47 -17.47 -6.53 -2.23
CA GLU A 47 -17.44 -5.97 -0.88
C GLU A 47 -16.50 -4.77 -0.74
N THR A 48 -16.81 -3.92 0.24
CA THR A 48 -15.89 -2.89 0.73
C THR A 48 -15.28 -3.33 2.04
N THR A 49 -13.98 -3.59 2.04
CA THR A 49 -13.22 -3.90 3.26
C THR A 49 -12.62 -2.63 3.86
N ARG A 50 -12.79 -2.44 5.17
CA ARG A 50 -12.14 -1.36 5.93
C ARG A 50 -10.80 -1.84 6.47
N VAL A 51 -9.71 -1.20 6.04
CA VAL A 51 -8.35 -1.49 6.51
C VAL A 51 -7.93 -0.44 7.55
N ARG A 52 -7.57 -0.91 8.75
CA ARG A 52 -7.05 -0.04 9.81
C ARG A 52 -5.53 -0.09 9.82
N ALA A 53 -4.91 1.01 9.44
CA ALA A 53 -3.48 1.19 9.51
C ALA A 53 -3.09 1.71 10.90
N LYS A 54 -2.53 0.82 11.73
CA LYS A 54 -2.06 1.12 13.08
C LYS A 54 -0.57 0.80 13.18
N PHE A 55 0.25 1.84 13.09
CA PHE A 55 1.69 1.76 13.25
C PHE A 55 2.18 2.97 14.04
N ARG A 56 3.36 2.86 14.63
CA ARG A 56 4.04 3.98 15.27
C ARG A 56 5.07 4.51 14.28
N LEU A 57 5.09 5.82 14.07
CA LEU A 57 6.16 6.45 13.32
C LEU A 57 7.45 6.33 14.14
N PRO A 58 8.56 5.82 13.56
CA PRO A 58 9.84 5.80 14.26
C PRO A 58 10.34 7.23 14.44
N ARG A 59 11.01 7.51 15.57
CA ARG A 59 11.60 8.84 15.84
C ARG A 59 12.68 9.23 14.83
N SER A 60 13.22 8.26 14.10
CA SER A 60 14.19 8.47 13.04
C SER A 60 13.56 8.86 11.70
N LEU A 61 12.23 8.86 11.57
CA LEU A 61 11.56 9.33 10.35
C LEU A 61 11.73 10.86 10.28
N PRO A 62 12.39 11.40 9.24
CA PRO A 62 12.56 12.85 9.10
C PRO A 62 11.22 13.59 9.03
N ALA A 63 11.17 14.80 9.59
CA ALA A 63 10.06 15.70 9.33
C ALA A 63 10.05 16.11 7.85
N GLY A 64 8.86 16.21 7.26
CA GLY A 64 8.70 16.49 5.83
C GLY A 64 7.37 16.04 5.27
N GLU A 65 7.23 16.16 3.95
CA GLU A 65 6.06 15.74 3.19
C GLU A 65 6.28 14.35 2.59
N TYR A 66 5.30 13.47 2.75
CA TYR A 66 5.38 12.09 2.27
C TYR A 66 4.18 11.74 1.40
N ALA A 67 4.46 11.26 0.18
CA ALA A 67 3.45 10.62 -0.64
C ALA A 67 3.04 9.28 -0.01
N LEU A 68 1.74 9.04 0.02
CA LEU A 68 1.15 7.82 0.57
C LEU A 68 0.90 6.79 -0.53
N LEU A 69 1.40 5.58 -0.34
CA LEU A 69 1.21 4.46 -1.25
C LEU A 69 0.82 3.18 -0.53
N LEU A 70 0.31 2.23 -1.31
CA LEU A 70 -0.02 0.88 -0.88
C LEU A 70 0.85 -0.12 -1.64
N ASP A 71 1.54 -0.97 -0.88
CA ASP A 71 2.33 -2.09 -1.39
C ASP A 71 1.54 -3.39 -1.18
N LEU A 72 1.50 -4.23 -2.21
CA LEU A 72 0.85 -5.54 -2.22
C LEU A 72 1.77 -6.57 -2.89
N PRO A 73 2.97 -6.79 -2.33
CA PRO A 73 4.00 -7.60 -2.96
C PRO A 73 3.67 -9.09 -2.87
N ASP A 74 4.23 -9.87 -3.78
CA ASP A 74 4.31 -11.31 -3.55
C ASP A 74 5.33 -11.57 -2.41
N PRO A 75 4.95 -12.27 -1.33
CA PRO A 75 5.82 -12.47 -0.17
C PRO A 75 7.07 -13.31 -0.50
N LYS A 76 7.05 -14.09 -1.58
CA LYS A 76 8.22 -14.86 -2.04
C LYS A 76 9.11 -14.06 -2.99
N LEU A 77 8.60 -12.95 -3.54
CA LEU A 77 9.28 -12.13 -4.55
C LEU A 77 9.09 -10.62 -4.28
N PRO A 78 9.38 -10.10 -3.07
CA PRO A 78 8.98 -8.74 -2.68
C PRO A 78 9.68 -7.63 -3.47
N GLY A 79 10.80 -7.91 -4.12
CA GLY A 79 11.53 -6.97 -4.99
C GLY A 79 11.14 -7.03 -6.47
N ARG A 80 10.13 -7.81 -6.84
CA ARG A 80 9.71 -8.00 -8.24
C ARG A 80 8.37 -7.31 -8.48
N PRO A 81 8.36 -6.05 -8.97
CA PRO A 81 7.13 -5.25 -9.08
C PRO A 81 6.09 -5.88 -10.00
N GLU A 82 6.50 -6.67 -10.99
CA GLU A 82 5.62 -7.39 -11.90
C GLU A 82 4.81 -8.53 -11.21
N TYR A 83 5.17 -8.91 -9.98
CA TYR A 83 4.43 -9.87 -9.16
C TYR A 83 3.58 -9.22 -8.06
N ALA A 84 3.66 -7.90 -7.88
CA ALA A 84 2.79 -7.17 -6.98
C ALA A 84 1.37 -7.02 -7.56
N ILE A 85 0.37 -6.86 -6.70
CA ILE A 85 -1.00 -6.58 -7.17
C ILE A 85 -1.08 -5.13 -7.65
N ARG A 86 -1.30 -4.96 -8.95
CA ARG A 86 -1.77 -3.71 -9.56
C ARG A 86 -3.28 -3.57 -9.33
N LEU A 87 -3.70 -2.50 -8.66
CA LEU A 87 -5.10 -2.16 -8.52
C LEU A 87 -5.63 -1.50 -9.80
N ALA A 88 -6.94 -1.59 -10.00
CA ALA A 88 -7.61 -1.06 -11.20
C ALA A 88 -7.73 0.47 -11.24
N ASN A 89 -7.38 1.16 -10.14
CA ASN A 89 -7.46 2.61 -10.03
C ASN A 89 -6.56 3.31 -11.07
N GLU A 90 -7.16 4.18 -11.88
CA GLU A 90 -6.45 4.94 -12.91
C GLU A 90 -5.40 5.88 -12.30
N GLY A 91 -4.24 5.99 -12.97
CA GLY A 91 -3.16 6.89 -12.56
C GLY A 91 -2.44 6.52 -11.25
N THR A 92 -2.74 5.39 -10.62
CA THR A 92 -2.14 5.00 -9.32
C THR A 92 -0.96 4.04 -9.44
N TRP A 93 -0.90 3.23 -10.49
CA TRP A 93 0.10 2.17 -10.61
C TRP A 93 1.49 2.67 -11.00
N GLU A 94 2.51 2.26 -10.25
CA GLU A 94 3.92 2.55 -10.55
C GLU A 94 4.66 1.30 -11.03
N PRO A 95 4.89 1.13 -12.35
CA PRO A 95 5.47 -0.10 -12.89
C PRO A 95 6.90 -0.36 -12.40
N GLY A 96 7.68 0.68 -12.10
CA GLY A 96 9.07 0.55 -11.65
C GLY A 96 9.21 0.09 -10.19
N THR A 97 8.21 0.33 -9.35
CA THR A 97 8.27 0.05 -7.90
C THR A 97 7.26 -1.00 -7.46
N GLY A 98 6.21 -1.24 -8.24
CA GLY A 98 5.11 -2.14 -7.91
C GLY A 98 4.12 -1.55 -6.91
N LEU A 99 4.21 -0.24 -6.64
CA LEU A 99 3.38 0.45 -5.66
C LEU A 99 2.11 1.01 -6.31
N ASN A 100 1.05 1.11 -5.52
CA ASN A 100 -0.19 1.81 -5.87
C ASN A 100 -0.24 3.14 -5.12
N ALA A 101 -0.11 4.26 -5.81
CA ALA A 101 -0.22 5.59 -5.21
C ALA A 101 -1.64 5.83 -4.71
N LEU A 102 -1.77 6.26 -3.45
CA LEU A 102 -3.08 6.62 -2.88
C LEU A 102 -3.46 8.08 -3.20
N LEU A 103 -2.62 8.80 -3.95
CA LEU A 103 -2.84 10.20 -4.37
C LEU A 103 -3.07 11.15 -3.19
N HIS A 104 -2.43 10.85 -2.06
CA HIS A 104 -2.45 11.66 -0.86
C HIS A 104 -1.04 11.94 -0.38
N THR A 105 -0.85 13.11 0.21
CA THR A 105 0.39 13.50 0.90
C THR A 105 0.09 13.68 2.38
N VAL A 106 1.04 13.31 3.24
CA VAL A 106 0.97 13.52 4.68
C VAL A 106 2.20 14.27 5.16
N THR A 107 1.99 15.23 6.06
CA THR A 107 3.08 15.94 6.75
C THR A 107 3.48 15.18 8.00
N VAL A 108 4.78 14.93 8.15
CA VAL A 108 5.40 14.46 9.40
C VAL A 108 6.11 15.65 10.04
N THR A 109 5.82 15.90 11.32
CA THR A 109 6.38 17.01 12.11
C THR A 109 7.13 16.50 13.32
#